data_AF-A0A327NSR5-F1
#
_entry.id   AF-A0A327NSR5-F1
#
_cell.length_a   1.000
_cell.length_b   1.000
_cell.length_c   1.000
_cell.angle_alpha   90.00
_cell.angle_beta   90.00
_cell.angle_gamma   90.00
#
_symmetry.space_group_name_H-M   'P 1'
#
loop_
_entity.id
_entity.type
_entity.pdbx_description
1 polymer ?
#
loop_
_entity_poly.entity_id
_entity_poly.type
_entity_poly.pdbx_seq_one_letter_code
_entity_poly.pdbx_strand_id
1 'polypeptide(L)'
;MLSIYKRFGIASISLITGLCLSCAHYKDPLSPEEALKSFELNDDRLGVEIVATEPQVLDPVDMAFDENGAMFVVEMPDYPSKPEDGSLGGPFGC
;
A
#
# COMPACT_ATOMS: atom_id res chain seq x y z
N MET A 1 14.03 47.48 -20.50
CA MET A 1 14.20 47.12 -19.07
C MET A 1 13.11 46.18 -18.55
N LEU A 2 11.81 46.42 -18.79
CA LEU A 2 10.70 45.54 -18.36
C LEU A 2 10.63 44.15 -19.04
N SER A 3 11.23 43.98 -20.23
CA SER A 3 11.19 42.69 -20.97
C SER A 3 12.10 41.61 -20.36
N ILE A 4 13.17 42.03 -19.67
CA ILE A 4 14.15 41.14 -19.02
C ILE A 4 13.53 40.54 -17.74
N TYR A 5 12.88 41.36 -16.91
CA TYR A 5 12.20 40.88 -15.70
C TYR A 5 11.05 39.92 -15.99
N LYS A 6 10.35 40.08 -17.12
CA LYS A 6 9.29 39.16 -17.55
C LYS A 6 9.85 37.78 -17.93
N ARG A 7 11.01 37.73 -18.60
CA ARG A 7 11.69 36.46 -18.97
C ARG A 7 12.27 35.73 -17.75
N PHE A 8 12.83 36.47 -16.79
CA PHE A 8 13.30 35.88 -15.54
C PHE A 8 12.16 35.38 -14.64
N GLY A 9 11.02 36.07 -14.62
CA GLY A 9 9.82 35.63 -13.89
C GLY A 9 9.20 34.33 -14.43
N ILE A 10 9.24 34.11 -15.74
CA ILE A 10 8.72 32.88 -16.35
C ILE A 10 9.69 31.70 -16.07
N ALA A 11 11.00 31.95 -16.11
CA ALA A 11 12.01 30.93 -15.83
C ALA A 11 12.02 30.48 -14.36
N SER A 12 11.77 31.40 -13.41
CA SER A 12 11.67 31.06 -11.99
C SER A 12 10.38 30.34 -11.62
N ILE A 13 9.26 30.64 -12.30
CA ILE A 13 7.99 29.90 -12.11
C ILE A 13 8.13 28.45 -12.58
N SER A 14 8.74 28.19 -13.74
CA SER A 14 8.96 26.81 -14.22
C SER A 14 9.91 25.99 -13.34
N LEU A 15 10.88 26.64 -12.68
CA LEU A 15 11.83 25.96 -11.77
C LEU A 15 11.16 25.56 -10.45
N ILE A 16 10.19 26.35 -9.96
CA ILE A 16 9.44 26.07 -8.72
C ILE A 16 8.41 24.94 -8.95
N THR A 17 7.75 24.89 -10.12
CA THR A 17 6.82 23.80 -10.44
C THR A 17 7.52 22.45 -10.57
N GLY A 18 8.78 22.42 -11.04
CA GLY A 18 9.56 21.19 -11.17
C GLY A 18 9.99 20.56 -9.84
N LEU A 19 10.15 21.36 -8.77
CA LEU A 19 10.62 20.90 -7.47
C LEU A 19 9.54 20.18 -6.63
N CYS A 20 8.26 20.35 -6.98
CA CYS A 20 7.13 19.81 -6.20
C CYS A 20 6.70 18.38 -6.59
N LEU A 21 7.15 17.83 -7.73
CA LEU A 21 6.72 16.51 -8.21
C LEU A 21 7.47 15.32 -7.59
N SER A 22 8.45 15.56 -6.69
CA SER A 22 9.41 14.52 -6.32
C SER A 22 9.05 13.66 -5.10
N CYS A 23 7.81 13.71 -4.59
CA CYS A 23 7.45 13.06 -3.30
C CYS A 23 6.54 11.81 -3.37
N ALA A 24 6.11 11.33 -4.54
CA ALA A 24 5.36 10.07 -4.63
C ALA A 24 6.33 8.89 -4.82
N HIS A 25 6.87 8.35 -3.73
CA HIS A 25 7.86 7.26 -3.78
C HIS A 25 7.22 5.88 -4.06
N TYR A 26 5.90 5.72 -3.95
CA TYR A 26 5.17 4.50 -4.31
C TYR A 26 3.85 4.81 -5.02
N LYS A 27 3.41 3.91 -5.92
CA LYS A 27 2.06 3.93 -6.48
C LYS A 27 1.04 3.57 -5.41
N ASP A 28 -0.17 4.12 -5.52
CA ASP A 28 -1.29 3.73 -4.67
C ASP A 28 -1.55 2.21 -4.75
N PRO A 29 -2.04 1.59 -3.65
CA PRO A 29 -2.38 0.17 -3.66
C PRO A 29 -3.56 -0.08 -4.62
N LEU A 30 -3.56 -1.28 -5.23
CA LEU A 30 -4.67 -1.76 -6.05
C LEU A 30 -5.85 -2.17 -5.16
N SER A 31 -7.08 -2.13 -5.70
CA SER A 31 -8.19 -2.83 -5.05
C SER A 31 -7.93 -4.35 -5.05
N PRO A 32 -8.56 -5.14 -4.15
CA PRO A 32 -8.43 -6.59 -4.17
C PRO A 32 -8.73 -7.21 -5.54
N GLU A 33 -9.79 -6.74 -6.22
CA GLU A 33 -10.20 -7.23 -7.54
C GLU A 33 -9.23 -6.81 -8.66
N GLU A 34 -8.57 -5.67 -8.52
CA GLU A 34 -7.53 -5.21 -9.44
C GLU A 34 -6.21 -5.97 -9.22
N ALA A 35 -5.83 -6.21 -7.97
CA ALA A 35 -4.68 -7.03 -7.61
C ALA A 35 -4.83 -8.46 -8.14
N LEU A 36 -6.03 -9.04 -8.06
CA LEU A 36 -6.32 -10.38 -8.57
C LEU A 36 -5.97 -10.54 -10.06
N LYS A 37 -6.19 -9.49 -10.86
CA LYS A 37 -5.90 -9.47 -12.31
C LYS A 37 -4.41 -9.35 -12.63
N SER A 38 -3.58 -9.01 -11.64
CA SER A 38 -2.14 -8.82 -11.81
C SER A 38 -1.32 -10.07 -11.51
N PHE A 39 -1.93 -11.11 -10.94
CA PHE A 39 -1.25 -12.38 -10.70
C PHE A 39 -1.06 -13.17 -12.00
N GLU A 40 0.14 -13.71 -12.18
CA GLU A 40 0.46 -14.68 -13.21
C GLU A 40 0.69 -16.04 -12.54
N LEU A 41 -0.06 -17.06 -12.95
CA LEU A 41 0.07 -18.41 -12.42
C LEU A 41 0.99 -19.25 -13.32
N ASN A 42 1.80 -20.11 -12.71
CA ASN A 42 2.76 -20.94 -13.45
C ASN A 42 2.10 -22.09 -14.25
N ASP A 43 0.83 -22.41 -14.00
CA ASP A 43 0.11 -23.53 -14.61
C ASP A 43 -1.37 -23.16 -14.78
N ASP A 44 -1.92 -23.43 -15.97
CA ASP A 44 -3.30 -23.12 -16.35
C ASP A 44 -4.36 -23.90 -15.53
N ARG A 45 -3.96 -24.92 -14.78
CA ARG A 45 -4.84 -25.70 -13.90
C ARG A 45 -4.98 -25.10 -12.51
N LEU A 46 -4.19 -24.07 -12.18
CA LEU A 46 -4.28 -23.36 -10.92
C LEU A 46 -5.31 -22.23 -11.01
N GLY A 47 -6.01 -21.99 -9.91
CA GLY A 47 -6.93 -20.87 -9.75
C GLY A 47 -6.58 -20.08 -8.50
N VAL A 48 -6.91 -18.80 -8.49
CA VAL A 48 -6.76 -17.90 -7.35
C VAL A 48 -8.05 -17.12 -7.16
N GLU A 49 -8.47 -16.97 -5.91
CA GLU A 49 -9.68 -16.23 -5.53
C GLU A 49 -9.46 -15.47 -4.22
N ILE A 50 -10.29 -14.46 -4.01
CA ILE A 50 -10.27 -13.65 -2.80
C ILE A 50 -11.13 -14.35 -1.74
N VAL A 51 -10.54 -14.66 -0.58
CA VAL A 51 -11.22 -15.36 0.52
C VAL A 51 -11.51 -14.45 1.72
N ALA A 52 -10.69 -13.41 1.94
CA ALA A 52 -10.86 -12.40 2.97
C ALA A 52 -10.16 -11.11 2.55
N THR A 53 -10.72 -9.97 2.93
CA THR A 53 -10.13 -8.63 2.76
C THR A 53 -10.36 -7.83 4.04
N GLU A 54 -9.87 -6.59 4.09
CA GLU A 54 -10.32 -5.67 5.13
C GLU A 54 -11.85 -5.50 5.04
N PRO A 55 -12.57 -5.47 6.18
CA PRO A 55 -12.09 -5.44 7.57
C PRO A 55 -11.97 -6.83 8.24
N GLN A 56 -12.06 -7.93 7.50
CA GLN A 56 -12.06 -9.29 8.05
C GLN A 56 -10.69 -9.74 8.53
N VAL A 57 -9.64 -9.26 7.85
CA VAL A 57 -8.23 -9.52 8.17
C VAL A 57 -7.44 -8.22 7.97
N LEU A 58 -6.55 -7.89 8.91
CA LEU A 58 -5.67 -6.73 8.87
C LEU A 58 -4.20 -7.17 8.95
N ASP A 59 -3.35 -6.63 8.06
CA ASP A 59 -1.90 -6.88 8.02
C ASP A 59 -1.51 -8.36 8.24
N PRO A 60 -1.96 -9.29 7.35
CA PRO A 60 -1.72 -10.71 7.51
C PRO A 60 -0.24 -11.07 7.31
N VAL A 61 0.31 -11.87 8.22
CA VAL A 61 1.70 -12.34 8.18
C VAL A 61 1.81 -13.84 7.91
N ASP A 62 0.90 -14.64 8.46
CA ASP A 62 0.87 -16.09 8.29
C ASP A 62 -0.56 -16.64 8.41
N MET A 63 -0.81 -17.85 7.89
CA MET A 63 -2.11 -18.51 7.95
C MET A 63 -2.02 -20.04 8.03
N ALA A 64 -2.98 -20.67 8.70
CA ALA A 64 -3.07 -22.13 8.82
C ALA A 64 -4.53 -22.61 8.87
N PHE A 65 -4.76 -23.88 8.51
CA PHE A 65 -6.05 -24.55 8.64
C PHE A 65 -6.01 -25.59 9.77
N ASP A 66 -7.08 -25.70 10.55
CA ASP A 66 -7.25 -26.76 11.56
C ASP A 66 -7.85 -28.05 10.97
N GLU A 67 -8.04 -29.07 11.81
CA GLU A 67 -8.64 -30.36 11.40
C GLU A 67 -10.11 -30.25 10.97
N ASN A 68 -10.79 -29.15 11.30
CA ASN A 68 -12.18 -28.89 10.93
C ASN A 68 -12.29 -28.04 9.66
N GLY A 69 -11.15 -27.63 9.08
CA GLY A 69 -11.08 -26.77 7.90
C GLY A 69 -11.28 -25.28 8.20
N ALA A 70 -11.21 -24.87 9.47
CA ALA A 70 -11.24 -23.46 9.82
C ALA A 70 -9.89 -22.80 9.51
N MET A 71 -9.92 -21.62 8.88
CA MET A 71 -8.74 -20.84 8.54
C MET A 71 -8.43 -19.85 9.66
N PHE A 72 -7.21 -19.89 10.18
CA PHE A 72 -6.67 -18.95 11.16
C PHE A 72 -5.61 -18.09 10.48
N VAL A 73 -5.64 -16.79 10.75
CA VAL A 73 -4.70 -15.81 10.19
C VAL A 73 -4.05 -15.06 11.34
N VAL A 74 -2.73 -14.86 11.27
CA VAL A 74 -1.95 -14.07 12.21
C VAL A 74 -1.80 -12.65 11.65
N GLU A 75 -2.22 -11.66 12.43
CA GLU A 75 -2.16 -10.23 12.09
C GLU A 75 -0.98 -9.54 12.79
N MET A 76 -0.39 -8.53 12.14
CA MET A 76 0.66 -7.69 12.71
C MET A 76 0.41 -6.21 12.40
N PRO A 77 -0.63 -5.60 12.98
CA PRO A 77 -1.07 -4.23 12.65
C PRO A 77 -0.09 -3.13 13.11
N ASP A 78 0.89 -3.50 13.93
CA ASP A 78 1.90 -2.61 14.45
C ASP A 78 3.09 -2.45 13.49
N TYR A 79 3.32 -3.36 12.53
CA TYR A 79 4.47 -3.28 11.63
C TYR A 79 4.45 -2.01 10.75
N PRO A 80 5.59 -1.31 10.56
CA PRO A 80 6.95 -1.61 11.03
C PRO A 80 7.28 -1.06 12.43
N SER A 81 6.31 -0.45 13.11
CA SER A 81 6.49 0.16 14.42
C SER A 81 6.47 -0.91 15.50
N LYS A 82 7.47 -0.93 16.40
CA LYS A 82 7.41 -1.81 17.58
C LYS A 82 6.75 -1.05 18.74
N PRO A 83 5.62 -1.50 19.28
CA PRO A 83 5.02 -0.92 20.48
C PRO A 83 5.94 -1.15 21.68
N GLU A 84 6.11 -0.14 22.55
CA GLU A 84 7.01 -0.24 23.72
C GLU A 84 6.46 -1.16 24.83
N ASP A 85 5.14 -1.29 24.93
CA ASP A 85 4.42 -1.96 26.02
C ASP A 85 3.71 -3.27 25.59
N GLY A 86 3.89 -3.70 24.34
CA GLY A 86 3.22 -4.88 23.79
C GLY A 86 1.74 -4.69 23.45
N SER A 87 1.22 -3.46 23.45
CA SER A 87 -0.08 -3.12 22.88
C SER A 87 -0.07 -3.23 21.35
N LEU A 88 -1.22 -3.45 20.70
CA LEU A 88 -1.32 -3.44 19.24
C LEU A 88 -1.19 -1.98 18.75
N GLY A 89 -0.02 -1.62 18.20
CA GLY A 89 0.35 -0.24 17.85
C GLY A 89 -0.17 0.30 16.51
N GLY A 90 -1.20 -0.33 15.92
CA GLY A 90 -1.76 0.09 14.63
C GLY A 90 -2.85 1.17 14.73
N PRO A 91 -3.11 1.93 13.66
CA PRO A 91 -4.21 2.93 13.61
C PRO A 91 -5.61 2.32 13.80
N PHE A 92 -5.72 0.99 13.80
CA PHE A 92 -6.95 0.22 13.95
C PHE A 92 -6.96 -0.65 15.23
N GLY A 93 -6.15 -0.30 16.24
CA GLY A 93 -6.03 -1.03 17.50
C GLY A 93 -7.40 -1.44 18.08
N CYS A 94 -7.63 -2.75 18.10
CA CYS A 94 -8.69 -3.39 18.86
C CYS A 94 -8.23 -3.59 20.31
#